data_AF-A0A7K2LY94-F1
#
_entry.id   AF-A0A7K2LY94-F1
#
_cell.length_a   1.000
_cell.length_b   1.000
_cell.length_c   1.000
_cell.angle_alpha   90.00
_cell.angle_beta   90.00
_cell.angle_gamma   90.00
#
_symmetry.space_group_name_H-M   'P 1'
#
loop_
_entity.id
_entity.type
_entity.pdbx_description
1 polymer ?
#
loop_
_entity_poly.entity_id
_entity_poly.type
_entity_poly.pdbx_seq_one_letter_code
_entity_poly.pdbx_strand_id
1 'polypeptide(L)'
;MTESTTDRRKRLAELCDTVSSAGSKNDLIDAIEDALAVLAPVGDPATLEMLGKRYTGQADDATGVYERVDKVAQRGLPEVWLGDTSVLASDVVAAAGRAAVEMSRAFQGGGEALTTLADALRTARGQDADGRESLHRARGMLGGKDGFFDDLHEDDDEESARLKARSVAVHGVELRHKAAAAADDAARAAARDLNKWAAEARAGKADGHALSPVDRLVLADISNVDGDPELNEILSANDLERSSRAMDRLSAADRARMDRLLAGASTPQEKAYLMKALASGYSVDQVEEFGGKIHGKDPAWLEDHLTPVTTTLDSGTEVQDFKGRKWDQDGATCVPSSTVTARAMVDPVYCLGLTGGPSGKDDDPAHFRERLTDEQMRLHEEGDGSYTHFWSDTPAGMDSDGQVEISDKELSPHTGDRYDAHDMHGADDRRDVLPDIERSVAEGKPVPINIEGHDDGDWVGHGMMIVGQEGDRLQIYNPWGTTTWVSEDDFVKGDLSAASDDRFDNVNRVYIDQD
;
A
#
# COMPACT_ATOMS: atom_id res chain seq x y z
N MET A 1 -18.34 21.86 6.58
CA MET A 1 -17.31 20.93 6.08
C MET A 1 -16.10 21.11 6.97
N THR A 2 -15.58 20.02 7.53
CA THR A 2 -14.29 20.01 8.23
C THR A 2 -13.19 20.08 7.19
N GLU A 3 -12.30 21.06 7.30
CA GLU A 3 -11.07 21.17 6.49
C GLU A 3 -10.21 19.91 6.67
N SER A 4 -9.68 19.34 5.58
CA SER A 4 -8.73 18.21 5.63
C SER A 4 -7.40 18.64 6.30
N THR A 5 -6.64 17.69 6.84
CA THR A 5 -5.31 18.01 7.42
C THR A 5 -4.33 18.53 6.36
N THR A 6 -4.42 18.02 5.13
CA THR A 6 -3.65 18.47 3.97
C THR A 6 -4.05 19.87 3.52
N ASP A 7 -5.35 20.12 3.38
CA ASP A 7 -5.88 21.44 3.01
C ASP A 7 -5.36 22.50 3.98
N ARG A 8 -5.39 22.19 5.28
CA ARG A 8 -4.88 23.07 6.32
C ARG A 8 -3.37 23.30 6.23
N ARG A 9 -2.59 22.24 6.02
CA ARG A 9 -1.13 22.33 5.84
C ARG A 9 -0.79 23.24 4.67
N LYS A 10 -1.41 22.97 3.51
CA LYS A 10 -1.26 23.75 2.27
C LYS A 10 -1.65 25.21 2.48
N ARG A 11 -2.82 25.46 3.08
CA ARG A 11 -3.30 26.82 3.34
C ARG A 11 -2.37 27.61 4.23
N LEU A 12 -1.81 26.99 5.28
CA LEU A 12 -0.86 27.66 6.17
C LEU A 12 0.51 27.86 5.51
N ALA A 13 0.93 26.98 4.59
CA ALA A 13 2.13 27.18 3.79
C ALA A 13 1.98 28.42 2.87
N GLU A 14 0.88 28.53 2.13
CA GLU A 14 0.56 29.72 1.29
C GLU A 14 0.53 31.03 2.11
N LEU A 15 0.02 30.95 3.34
CA LEU A 15 -0.05 32.09 4.24
C LEU A 15 1.32 32.47 4.82
N CYS A 16 2.29 31.56 4.91
CA CYS A 16 3.68 31.91 5.25
C CYS A 16 4.26 32.87 4.20
N ASP A 17 4.03 32.58 2.92
CA ASP A 17 4.48 33.42 1.81
C ASP A 17 3.71 34.75 1.77
N THR A 18 2.40 34.70 1.99
CA THR A 18 1.55 35.91 1.99
C THR A 18 1.93 36.87 3.12
N VAL A 19 2.13 36.36 4.35
CA VAL A 19 2.53 37.19 5.50
C VAL A 19 3.93 37.76 5.33
N SER A 20 4.87 36.99 4.77
CA SER A 20 6.25 37.45 4.56
C SER A 20 6.36 38.52 3.46
N SER A 21 5.56 38.41 2.42
CA SER A 21 5.57 39.30 1.24
C SER A 21 4.62 40.50 1.32
N ALA A 22 3.71 40.56 2.30
CA ALA A 22 2.69 41.61 2.45
C ALA A 22 3.24 43.03 2.28
N GLY A 23 2.80 43.75 1.23
CA GLY A 23 3.40 45.03 0.81
C GLY A 23 3.02 46.23 1.69
N SER A 24 1.82 46.20 2.28
CA SER A 24 1.29 47.27 3.13
C SER A 24 0.84 46.79 4.51
N LYS A 25 0.53 47.73 5.40
CA LYS A 25 -0.09 47.43 6.71
C LYS A 25 -1.39 46.65 6.57
N ASN A 26 -2.26 47.06 5.64
CA ASN A 26 -3.56 46.44 5.46
C ASN A 26 -3.43 45.03 4.89
N ASP A 27 -2.51 44.82 3.93
CA ASP A 27 -2.21 43.47 3.43
C ASP A 27 -1.71 42.55 4.54
N LEU A 28 -0.86 43.06 5.44
CA LEU A 28 -0.37 42.28 6.58
C LEU A 28 -1.48 41.99 7.59
N ILE A 29 -2.38 42.93 7.84
CA ILE A 29 -3.56 42.71 8.69
C ILE A 29 -4.44 41.60 8.08
N ASP A 30 -4.75 41.69 6.79
CA ASP A 30 -5.58 40.71 6.09
C ASP A 30 -4.93 39.32 6.12
N ALA A 31 -3.63 39.22 5.84
CA ALA A 31 -2.89 37.96 5.91
C ALA A 31 -2.87 37.35 7.33
N ILE A 32 -2.75 38.17 8.38
CA ILE A 32 -2.84 37.70 9.78
C ILE A 32 -4.26 37.23 10.10
N GLU A 33 -5.29 37.96 9.66
CA GLU A 33 -6.69 37.60 9.87
C GLU A 33 -7.03 36.27 9.17
N ASP A 34 -6.55 36.08 7.94
CA ASP A 34 -6.67 34.82 7.18
C ASP A 34 -5.97 33.66 7.89
N ALA A 35 -4.73 33.87 8.39
CA ALA A 35 -4.03 32.86 9.17
C ALA A 35 -4.78 32.50 10.46
N LEU A 36 -5.33 33.49 11.17
CA LEU A 36 -6.14 33.25 12.37
C LEU A 36 -7.45 32.48 12.08
N ALA A 37 -8.02 32.66 10.89
CA ALA A 37 -9.24 32.00 10.45
C ALA A 37 -9.06 30.49 10.17
N VAL A 38 -7.86 30.04 9.80
CA VAL A 38 -7.54 28.60 9.69
C VAL A 38 -7.78 27.92 11.04
N LEU A 39 -8.43 26.75 11.04
CA LEU A 39 -8.79 26.04 12.27
C LEU A 39 -7.56 25.47 12.99
N ALA A 40 -7.72 25.03 14.23
CA ALA A 40 -6.67 24.33 14.99
C ALA A 40 -6.65 22.83 14.63
N PRO A 41 -5.58 22.06 14.96
CA PRO A 41 -5.55 20.63 14.67
C PRO A 41 -6.72 19.89 15.34
N VAL A 42 -7.46 19.12 14.53
CA VAL A 42 -8.60 18.29 14.96
C VAL A 42 -8.13 16.99 15.62
N GLY A 43 -9.07 16.17 16.11
CA GLY A 43 -8.78 14.92 16.82
C GLY A 43 -8.89 15.05 18.35
N ASP A 44 -8.97 13.93 19.07
CA ASP A 44 -9.00 13.93 20.53
C ASP A 44 -7.86 13.08 21.09
N PRO A 45 -6.74 13.71 21.52
CA PRO A 45 -5.61 12.99 22.09
C PRO A 45 -5.94 12.11 23.29
N ALA A 46 -6.95 12.48 24.09
CA ALA A 46 -7.35 11.69 25.25
C ALA A 46 -8.07 10.40 24.82
N THR A 47 -8.95 10.51 23.81
CA THR A 47 -9.61 9.35 23.22
C THR A 47 -8.60 8.43 22.52
N LEU A 48 -7.66 8.98 21.74
CA LEU A 48 -6.61 8.21 21.07
C LEU A 48 -5.70 7.48 22.07
N GLU A 49 -5.25 8.15 23.13
CA GLU A 49 -4.45 7.51 24.19
C GLU A 49 -5.22 6.41 24.93
N MET A 50 -6.51 6.62 25.20
CA MET A 50 -7.37 5.60 25.79
C MET A 50 -7.51 4.38 24.88
N LEU A 51 -7.69 4.59 23.57
CA LEU A 51 -7.76 3.50 22.59
C LEU A 51 -6.40 2.78 22.47
N GLY A 52 -5.30 3.52 22.41
CA GLY A 52 -3.95 2.95 22.37
C GLY A 52 -3.65 2.06 23.57
N LYS A 53 -4.01 2.51 24.78
CA LYS A 53 -3.93 1.72 26.01
C LYS A 53 -4.82 0.48 25.97
N ARG A 54 -6.02 0.58 25.39
CA ARG A 54 -6.93 -0.56 25.24
C ARG A 54 -6.32 -1.61 24.30
N TYR A 55 -5.76 -1.20 23.17
CA TYR A 55 -5.10 -2.10 22.22
C TYR A 55 -3.90 -2.79 22.86
N THR A 56 -3.03 -2.02 23.52
CA THR A 56 -1.88 -2.57 24.27
C THR A 56 -2.33 -3.59 25.33
N GLY A 57 -3.42 -3.31 26.05
CA GLY A 57 -3.98 -4.27 27.02
C GLY A 57 -4.54 -5.54 26.39
N GLN A 58 -4.96 -5.54 25.12
CA GLN A 58 -5.35 -6.76 24.39
C GLN A 58 -4.14 -7.56 23.90
N ALA A 59 -2.98 -6.93 23.69
CA ALA A 59 -1.74 -7.64 23.38
C ALA A 59 -1.32 -8.59 24.52
N ASP A 60 -1.54 -8.18 25.78
CA ASP A 60 -1.30 -9.04 26.95
C ASP A 60 -2.20 -10.30 26.93
N ASP A 61 -3.47 -10.15 26.55
CA ASP A 61 -4.41 -11.27 26.41
C ASP A 61 -3.97 -12.24 25.30
N ALA A 62 -3.51 -11.71 24.15
CA ALA A 62 -2.98 -12.49 23.03
C ALA A 62 -1.68 -13.23 23.41
N THR A 63 -0.78 -12.58 24.15
CA THR A 63 0.42 -13.21 24.72
C THR A 63 0.04 -14.38 25.64
N GLY A 64 -0.99 -14.21 26.47
CA GLY A 64 -1.53 -15.29 27.31
C GLY A 64 -2.14 -16.44 26.50
N VAL A 65 -2.68 -16.20 25.29
CA VAL A 65 -3.07 -17.27 24.35
C VAL A 65 -1.84 -18.01 23.86
N TYR A 66 -0.82 -17.30 23.38
CA TYR A 66 0.44 -17.89 22.92
C TYR A 66 1.06 -18.81 23.98
N GLU A 67 1.21 -18.35 25.23
CA GLU A 67 1.79 -19.15 26.32
C GLU A 67 1.01 -20.45 26.58
N ARG A 68 -0.33 -20.42 26.44
CA ARG A 68 -1.17 -21.61 26.59
C ARG A 68 -0.99 -22.57 25.41
N VAL A 69 -0.89 -22.05 24.20
CA VAL A 69 -0.66 -22.85 22.97
C VAL A 69 0.73 -23.49 23.02
N ASP A 70 1.77 -22.73 23.35
CA ASP A 70 3.15 -23.21 23.49
C ASP A 70 3.26 -24.32 24.56
N LYS A 71 2.55 -24.18 25.68
CA LYS A 71 2.47 -25.25 26.70
C LYS A 71 1.85 -26.54 26.15
N VAL A 72 0.83 -26.45 25.30
CA VAL A 72 0.23 -27.62 24.63
C VAL A 72 1.22 -28.22 23.63
N ALA A 73 1.94 -27.38 22.87
CA ALA A 73 2.95 -27.80 21.91
C ALA A 73 4.09 -28.59 22.57
N GLN A 74 4.62 -28.08 23.68
CA GLN A 74 5.82 -28.63 24.32
C GLN A 74 5.55 -29.82 25.23
N ARG A 75 4.38 -29.84 25.92
CA ARG A 75 4.10 -30.85 26.96
C ARG A 75 2.82 -31.63 26.72
N GLY A 76 1.80 -31.03 26.10
CA GLY A 76 0.51 -31.69 25.93
C GLY A 76 0.52 -32.76 24.85
N LEU A 77 0.83 -32.36 23.61
CA LEU A 77 0.79 -33.26 22.45
C LEU A 77 1.87 -34.35 22.49
N PRO A 78 3.16 -34.03 22.73
CA PRO A 78 4.23 -35.03 22.67
C PRO A 78 4.17 -36.11 23.76
N GLU A 79 3.57 -35.80 24.92
CA GLU A 79 3.46 -36.75 26.05
C GLU A 79 2.32 -37.76 25.88
N VAL A 80 1.31 -37.47 25.04
CA VAL A 80 0.05 -38.23 24.97
C VAL A 80 -0.22 -38.84 23.59
N TRP A 81 0.30 -38.25 22.50
CA TRP A 81 0.03 -38.71 21.13
C TRP A 81 1.34 -38.93 20.34
N LEU A 82 1.52 -40.14 19.80
CA LEU A 82 2.68 -40.52 18.99
C LEU A 82 2.24 -41.02 17.60
N GLY A 83 2.95 -40.65 16.54
CA GLY A 83 2.73 -41.08 15.16
C GLY A 83 2.35 -39.94 14.22
N ASP A 84 2.00 -40.22 12.96
CA ASP A 84 1.78 -39.17 11.94
C ASP A 84 0.68 -38.16 12.29
N THR A 85 -0.34 -38.59 13.05
CA THR A 85 -1.39 -37.69 13.58
C THR A 85 -0.85 -36.67 14.58
N SER A 86 0.23 -36.98 15.31
CA SER A 86 0.86 -36.01 16.21
C SER A 86 1.64 -34.92 15.47
N VAL A 87 2.12 -35.20 14.26
CA VAL A 87 2.82 -34.23 13.41
C VAL A 87 1.84 -33.17 12.92
N LEU A 88 0.72 -33.59 12.30
CA LEU A 88 -0.34 -32.67 11.85
C LEU A 88 -0.92 -31.83 13.00
N ALA A 89 -1.12 -32.44 14.16
CA ALA A 89 -1.59 -31.70 15.34
C ALA A 89 -0.54 -30.69 15.84
N SER A 90 0.75 -31.00 15.73
CA SER A 90 1.83 -30.08 16.09
C SER A 90 1.92 -28.90 15.12
N ASP A 91 1.72 -29.12 13.83
CA ASP A 91 1.71 -28.04 12.82
C ASP A 91 0.57 -27.04 13.07
N VAL A 92 -0.62 -27.54 13.40
CA VAL A 92 -1.78 -26.71 13.77
C VAL A 92 -1.51 -25.90 15.04
N VAL A 93 -0.90 -26.51 16.04
CA VAL A 93 -0.54 -25.82 17.29
C VAL A 93 0.57 -24.80 17.04
N ALA A 94 1.52 -25.08 16.15
CA ALA A 94 2.55 -24.13 15.76
C ALA A 94 1.95 -22.92 15.02
N ALA A 95 1.04 -23.14 14.06
CA ALA A 95 0.30 -22.07 13.39
C ALA A 95 -0.53 -21.25 14.39
N ALA A 96 -1.14 -21.89 15.39
CA ALA A 96 -1.90 -21.20 16.44
C ALA A 96 -0.98 -20.31 17.30
N GLY A 97 0.23 -20.79 17.57
CA GLY A 97 1.25 -20.02 18.27
C GLY A 97 1.67 -18.80 17.48
N ARG A 98 1.98 -18.97 16.19
CA ARG A 98 2.38 -17.87 15.30
C ARG A 98 1.28 -16.83 15.15
N ALA A 99 0.04 -17.23 14.87
CA ALA A 99 -1.07 -16.28 14.78
C ALA A 99 -1.34 -15.54 16.10
N ALA A 100 -1.13 -16.17 17.26
CA ALA A 100 -1.23 -15.47 18.54
C ALA A 100 -0.12 -14.43 18.73
N VAL A 101 1.10 -14.70 18.24
CA VAL A 101 2.21 -13.74 18.22
C VAL A 101 1.91 -12.60 17.26
N GLU A 102 1.46 -12.88 16.03
CA GLU A 102 1.06 -11.87 15.04
C GLU A 102 -0.06 -10.97 15.59
N MET A 103 -1.09 -11.57 16.18
CA MET A 103 -2.18 -10.82 16.83
C MET A 103 -1.67 -9.92 17.96
N SER A 104 -0.73 -10.42 18.79
CA SER A 104 -0.12 -9.61 19.84
C SER A 104 0.68 -8.44 19.27
N ARG A 105 1.44 -8.66 18.18
CA ARG A 105 2.20 -7.62 17.48
C ARG A 105 1.28 -6.57 16.88
N ALA A 106 0.22 -6.97 16.19
CA ALA A 106 -0.78 -6.06 15.62
C ALA A 106 -1.46 -5.20 16.69
N PHE A 107 -1.85 -5.78 17.84
CA PHE A 107 -2.40 -5.00 18.94
C PHE A 107 -1.38 -4.04 19.57
N GLN A 108 -0.14 -4.48 19.75
CA GLN A 108 0.91 -3.64 20.28
C GLN A 108 1.24 -2.48 19.33
N GLY A 109 1.51 -2.77 18.06
CA GLY A 109 1.82 -1.80 17.03
C GLY A 109 0.68 -0.80 16.80
N GLY A 110 -0.57 -1.26 16.74
CA GLY A 110 -1.73 -0.37 16.66
C GLY A 110 -1.88 0.51 17.91
N GLY A 111 -1.56 -0.02 19.09
CA GLY A 111 -1.55 0.76 20.34
C GLY A 111 -0.47 1.85 20.36
N GLU A 112 0.72 1.53 19.87
CA GLU A 112 1.85 2.45 19.74
C GLU A 112 1.57 3.56 18.70
N ALA A 113 1.01 3.21 17.54
CA ALA A 113 0.59 4.17 16.51
C ALA A 113 -0.42 5.20 17.05
N LEU A 114 -1.47 4.74 17.76
CA LEU A 114 -2.49 5.62 18.36
C LEU A 114 -1.91 6.53 19.45
N THR A 115 -0.98 6.01 20.26
CA THR A 115 -0.33 6.79 21.33
C THR A 115 0.60 7.85 20.73
N THR A 116 1.35 7.48 19.70
CA THR A 116 2.24 8.40 18.95
C THR A 116 1.43 9.52 18.30
N LEU A 117 0.30 9.20 17.65
CA LEU A 117 -0.61 10.21 17.11
C LEU A 117 -1.15 11.14 18.20
N ALA A 118 -1.53 10.60 19.37
CA ALA A 118 -2.02 11.40 20.47
C ALA A 118 -0.96 12.43 20.95
N ASP A 119 0.30 12.02 21.09
CA ASP A 119 1.40 12.89 21.49
C ASP A 119 1.75 13.94 20.44
N ALA A 120 1.75 13.55 19.16
CA ALA A 120 1.93 14.47 18.05
C ALA A 120 0.82 15.55 18.03
N LEU A 121 -0.44 15.15 18.20
CA LEU A 121 -1.57 16.10 18.26
C LEU A 121 -1.52 17.03 19.47
N ARG A 122 -1.08 16.57 20.64
CA ARG A 122 -0.84 17.45 21.80
C ARG A 122 0.22 18.50 21.48
N THR A 123 1.32 18.06 20.90
CA THR A 123 2.45 18.93 20.52
C THR A 123 2.02 19.95 19.46
N ALA A 124 1.34 19.50 18.41
CA ALA A 124 0.81 20.34 17.35
C ALA A 124 -0.20 21.37 17.88
N ARG A 125 -1.09 20.99 18.80
CA ARG A 125 -2.02 21.93 19.43
C ARG A 125 -1.33 23.00 20.27
N GLY A 126 -0.29 22.63 20.99
CA GLY A 126 0.55 23.59 21.71
C GLY A 126 1.20 24.59 20.75
N GLN A 127 1.83 24.10 19.68
CA GLN A 127 2.46 24.93 18.66
C GLN A 127 1.47 25.84 17.91
N ASP A 128 0.27 25.35 17.57
CA ASP A 128 -0.78 26.17 16.95
C ASP A 128 -1.24 27.29 17.90
N ALA A 129 -1.39 27.00 19.19
CA ALA A 129 -1.76 27.99 20.20
C ALA A 129 -0.69 29.09 20.36
N ASP A 130 0.59 28.72 20.44
CA ASP A 130 1.72 29.67 20.50
C ASP A 130 1.79 30.55 19.23
N GLY A 131 1.53 29.94 18.07
CA GLY A 131 1.46 30.64 16.79
C GLY A 131 0.29 31.63 16.74
N ARG A 132 -0.89 31.25 17.24
CA ARG A 132 -2.05 32.15 17.37
C ARG A 132 -1.77 33.31 18.33
N GLU A 133 -1.12 33.06 19.45
CA GLU A 133 -0.73 34.13 20.38
C GLU A 133 0.19 35.13 19.70
N SER A 134 1.18 34.65 18.93
CA SER A 134 2.09 35.48 18.14
C SER A 134 1.34 36.30 17.10
N LEU A 135 0.41 35.71 16.36
CA LEU A 135 -0.43 36.40 15.37
C LEU A 135 -1.33 37.47 16.02
N HIS A 136 -1.98 37.18 17.14
CA HIS A 136 -2.76 38.17 17.88
C HIS A 136 -1.89 39.33 18.40
N ARG A 137 -0.67 39.03 18.85
CA ARG A 137 0.30 40.05 19.27
C ARG A 137 0.71 40.94 18.10
N ALA A 138 1.04 40.36 16.95
CA ALA A 138 1.34 41.10 15.72
C ALA A 138 0.16 41.97 15.29
N ARG A 139 -1.06 41.42 15.30
CA ARG A 139 -2.30 42.16 15.01
C ARG A 139 -2.49 43.36 15.92
N GLY A 140 -2.20 43.20 17.21
CA GLY A 140 -2.26 44.27 18.22
C GLY A 140 -1.22 45.38 18.00
N MET A 141 -0.05 45.07 17.43
CA MET A 141 0.97 46.07 17.08
C MET A 141 0.53 46.98 15.92
N LEU A 142 -0.32 46.47 15.00
CA LEU A 142 -0.72 47.16 13.76
C LEU A 142 -1.90 48.15 13.93
N GLY A 143 -2.62 48.09 15.05
CA GLY A 143 -3.79 48.96 15.28
C GLY A 143 -4.99 48.65 14.37
N GLY A 144 -5.90 49.62 14.15
CA GLY A 144 -7.06 49.46 13.26
C GLY A 144 -6.72 49.55 11.77
N LYS A 145 -7.63 49.08 10.89
CA LYS A 145 -7.53 49.31 9.44
C LYS A 145 -7.67 50.80 9.13
N ASP A 146 -8.67 51.44 9.73
CA ASP A 146 -8.89 52.89 9.66
C ASP A 146 -8.06 53.59 10.76
N GLY A 147 -6.83 54.02 10.44
CA GLY A 147 -6.01 54.81 11.36
C GLY A 147 -4.49 54.80 11.18
N PHE A 148 -3.88 55.93 11.56
CA PHE A 148 -2.46 56.32 11.66
C PHE A 148 -1.65 56.28 10.35
N PHE A 149 -1.71 55.18 9.59
CA PHE A 149 -0.87 54.92 8.40
C PHE A 149 -1.49 55.36 7.06
N ASP A 150 -2.60 56.12 7.08
CA ASP A 150 -3.32 56.56 5.86
C ASP A 150 -2.78 57.88 5.27
N ASP A 151 -1.83 58.54 5.95
CA ASP A 151 -1.16 59.70 5.37
C ASP A 151 -0.08 59.23 4.38
N LEU A 152 0.05 59.91 3.25
CA LEU A 152 0.80 59.51 2.03
C LEU A 152 2.33 59.29 2.20
N HIS A 153 2.83 59.15 3.43
CA HIS A 153 4.20 58.87 3.81
C HIS A 153 4.21 58.03 5.10
N GLU A 154 4.63 56.75 5.03
CA GLU A 154 5.07 56.03 6.24
C GLU A 154 6.27 56.79 6.82
N ASP A 155 6.23 57.14 8.10
CA ASP A 155 7.43 57.61 8.81
C ASP A 155 8.33 56.43 9.24
N ASP A 156 9.60 56.71 9.58
CA ASP A 156 10.58 55.66 9.92
C ASP A 156 10.12 54.80 11.13
N ASP A 157 9.31 55.37 12.03
CA ASP A 157 8.79 54.69 13.22
C ASP A 157 7.62 53.76 12.88
N GLU A 158 6.76 54.18 11.95
CA GLU A 158 5.65 53.43 11.35
C GLU A 158 6.16 52.22 10.55
N GLU A 159 7.14 52.42 9.67
CA GLU A 159 7.79 51.34 8.93
C GLU A 159 8.44 50.34 9.90
N SER A 160 9.11 50.82 10.95
CA SER A 160 9.71 49.98 11.98
C SER A 160 8.67 49.14 12.74
N ALA A 161 7.53 49.74 13.09
CA ALA A 161 6.42 49.04 13.75
C ALA A 161 5.82 47.96 12.85
N ARG A 162 5.61 48.25 11.55
CA ARG A 162 5.11 47.29 10.56
C ARG A 162 6.08 46.12 10.37
N LEU A 163 7.38 46.38 10.23
CA LEU A 163 8.40 45.33 10.08
C LEU A 163 8.52 44.45 11.32
N LYS A 164 8.42 45.04 12.52
CA LYS A 164 8.40 44.29 13.78
C LYS A 164 7.16 43.41 13.89
N ALA A 165 5.98 43.95 13.55
CA ALA A 165 4.75 43.18 13.51
C ALA A 165 4.84 42.04 12.48
N ARG A 166 5.41 42.30 11.30
CA ARG A 166 5.65 41.27 10.28
C ARG A 166 6.53 40.15 10.80
N SER A 167 7.65 40.46 11.44
CA SER A 167 8.55 39.44 12.01
C SER A 167 7.84 38.53 13.02
N VAL A 168 7.01 39.11 13.89
CA VAL A 168 6.19 38.35 14.86
C VAL A 168 5.11 37.53 14.14
N ALA A 169 4.48 38.08 13.11
CA ALA A 169 3.47 37.40 12.32
C ALA A 169 4.05 36.21 11.53
N VAL A 170 5.21 36.38 10.89
CA VAL A 170 5.95 35.33 10.19
C VAL A 170 6.24 34.18 11.15
N HIS A 171 6.81 34.47 12.32
CA HIS A 171 7.06 33.45 13.33
C HIS A 171 5.76 32.74 13.76
N GLY A 172 4.67 33.51 13.93
CA GLY A 172 3.37 32.98 14.30
C GLY A 172 2.80 32.03 13.25
N VAL A 173 2.79 32.41 11.97
CA VAL A 173 2.27 31.56 10.89
C VAL A 173 3.18 30.34 10.64
N GLU A 174 4.51 30.48 10.76
CA GLU A 174 5.45 29.35 10.68
C GLU A 174 5.20 28.31 11.76
N LEU A 175 4.96 28.72 13.01
CA LEU A 175 4.59 27.79 14.09
C LEU A 175 3.29 27.05 13.79
N ARG A 176 2.30 27.74 13.22
CA ARG A 176 1.02 27.13 12.84
C ARG A 176 1.16 26.18 11.65
N HIS A 177 1.95 26.53 10.64
CA HIS A 177 2.27 25.64 9.53
C HIS A 177 3.00 24.39 10.03
N LYS A 178 4.02 24.53 10.89
CA LYS A 178 4.72 23.40 11.50
C LYS A 178 3.77 22.50 12.30
N ALA A 179 2.85 23.08 13.06
CA ALA A 179 1.82 22.35 13.77
C ALA A 179 0.88 21.58 12.84
N ALA A 180 0.49 22.18 11.71
CA ALA A 180 -0.34 21.52 10.71
C ALA A 180 0.39 20.36 10.04
N ALA A 181 1.65 20.56 9.61
CA ALA A 181 2.49 19.51 9.04
C ALA A 181 2.68 18.35 10.03
N ALA A 182 3.06 18.62 11.27
CA ALA A 182 3.27 17.57 12.27
C ALA A 182 2.00 16.76 12.60
N ALA A 183 0.82 17.41 12.59
CA ALA A 183 -0.44 16.72 12.79
C ALA A 183 -0.84 15.87 11.58
N ASP A 184 -0.62 16.39 10.37
CA ASP A 184 -0.88 15.70 9.10
C ASP A 184 0.03 14.46 8.96
N ASP A 185 1.35 14.65 9.08
CA ASP A 185 2.35 13.57 8.98
C ASP A 185 2.07 12.45 10.01
N ALA A 186 1.75 12.82 11.27
CA ALA A 186 1.43 11.85 12.31
C ALA A 186 0.12 11.11 12.05
N ALA A 187 -0.90 11.78 11.51
CA ALA A 187 -2.18 11.14 11.16
C ALA A 187 -1.99 10.12 10.04
N ARG A 188 -1.16 10.43 9.05
CA ARG A 188 -0.81 9.53 7.95
C ARG A 188 -0.01 8.33 8.42
N ALA A 189 1.06 8.54 9.18
CA ALA A 189 1.83 7.46 9.77
C ALA A 189 0.93 6.52 10.60
N ALA A 190 0.01 7.07 11.39
CA ALA A 190 -0.94 6.25 12.14
C ALA A 190 -1.92 5.51 11.24
N ALA A 191 -2.41 6.11 10.15
CA ALA A 191 -3.29 5.45 9.20
C ALA A 191 -2.59 4.27 8.50
N ARG A 192 -1.39 4.51 7.98
CA ARG A 192 -0.51 3.48 7.40
C ARG A 192 -0.30 2.31 8.34
N ASP A 193 0.22 2.60 9.53
CA ASP A 193 0.56 1.57 10.51
C ASP A 193 -0.69 0.78 10.92
N LEU A 194 -1.82 1.47 11.16
CA LEU A 194 -3.09 0.79 11.50
C LEU A 194 -3.63 -0.06 10.35
N ASN A 195 -3.51 0.38 9.10
CA ASN A 195 -3.90 -0.39 7.93
C ASN A 195 -3.03 -1.63 7.78
N LYS A 196 -1.69 -1.50 7.94
CA LYS A 196 -0.75 -2.62 7.97
C LYS A 196 -1.13 -3.64 9.05
N TRP A 197 -1.26 -3.22 10.31
CA TRP A 197 -1.62 -4.13 11.40
C TRP A 197 -3.00 -4.76 11.24
N ALA A 198 -3.95 -4.07 10.61
CA ALA A 198 -5.27 -4.62 10.31
C ALA A 198 -5.22 -5.67 9.19
N ALA A 199 -4.31 -5.55 8.23
CA ALA A 199 -4.07 -6.56 7.20
C ALA A 199 -3.36 -7.78 7.77
N GLU A 200 -2.33 -7.59 8.60
CA GLU A 200 -1.58 -8.65 9.27
C GLU A 200 -2.40 -9.49 10.26
N ALA A 201 -3.55 -8.99 10.72
CA ALA A 201 -4.53 -9.77 11.48
C ALA A 201 -5.28 -10.81 10.58
N ARG A 202 -4.52 -11.52 9.75
CA ARG A 202 -4.94 -12.33 8.58
C ARG A 202 -5.93 -13.42 8.92
N ALA A 203 -5.72 -14.14 10.01
CA ALA A 203 -6.64 -15.20 10.44
C ALA A 203 -8.08 -14.68 10.68
N GLY A 204 -8.22 -13.41 11.05
CA GLY A 204 -9.52 -12.74 11.21
C GLY A 204 -10.22 -12.40 9.89
N LYS A 205 -9.49 -12.35 8.77
CA LYS A 205 -10.05 -12.06 7.43
C LYS A 205 -10.79 -13.27 6.86
N ALA A 206 -10.46 -14.48 7.31
CA ALA A 206 -11.14 -15.71 6.93
C ALA A 206 -12.43 -15.95 7.77
N ASP A 207 -13.46 -15.11 7.63
CA ASP A 207 -14.66 -15.15 8.47
C ASP A 207 -15.77 -16.14 8.00
N GLY A 208 -15.56 -16.87 6.90
CA GLY A 208 -16.58 -17.73 6.29
C GLY A 208 -16.87 -19.03 7.06
N HIS A 209 -18.15 -19.37 7.27
CA HIS A 209 -18.58 -20.55 8.05
C HIS A 209 -18.13 -21.88 7.45
N ALA A 210 -17.83 -21.86 6.16
CA ALA A 210 -17.21 -22.94 5.42
C ALA A 210 -15.95 -23.52 6.08
N LEU A 211 -14.98 -22.68 6.41
CA LEU A 211 -13.67 -23.16 6.81
C LEU A 211 -13.66 -23.47 8.31
N SER A 212 -13.05 -24.60 8.68
CA SER A 212 -12.84 -24.90 10.09
C SER A 212 -11.90 -23.84 10.70
N PRO A 213 -11.99 -23.56 12.02
CA PRO A 213 -11.06 -22.63 12.67
C PRO A 213 -9.59 -22.99 12.45
N VAL A 214 -9.28 -24.28 12.32
CA VAL A 214 -7.94 -24.78 12.04
C VAL A 214 -7.50 -24.46 10.61
N ASP A 215 -8.37 -24.67 9.62
CA ASP A 215 -8.03 -24.36 8.23
C ASP A 215 -7.79 -22.86 8.03
N ARG A 216 -8.61 -22.00 8.64
CA ARG A 216 -8.45 -20.53 8.58
C ARG A 216 -7.07 -20.10 9.09
N LEU A 217 -6.69 -20.65 10.23
CA LEU A 217 -5.43 -20.37 10.90
C LEU A 217 -4.23 -20.83 10.07
N VAL A 218 -4.28 -22.06 9.55
CA VAL A 218 -3.20 -22.61 8.73
C VAL A 218 -3.09 -21.85 7.42
N LEU A 219 -4.20 -21.54 6.75
CA LEU A 219 -4.20 -20.77 5.50
C LEU A 219 -3.63 -19.36 5.67
N ALA A 220 -3.92 -18.69 6.78
CA ALA A 220 -3.41 -17.36 7.07
C ALA A 220 -1.91 -17.32 7.42
N ASP A 221 -1.33 -18.46 7.83
CA ASP A 221 0.06 -18.57 8.27
C ASP A 221 1.00 -19.09 7.16
N ILE A 222 0.45 -19.56 6.04
CA ILE A 222 1.25 -20.15 4.96
C ILE A 222 1.88 -19.05 4.09
N SER A 223 3.21 -19.13 3.99
CA SER A 223 4.03 -18.38 3.04
C SER A 223 4.73 -19.31 2.04
N ASN A 224 5.34 -18.67 1.05
CA ASN A 224 6.38 -19.27 0.22
C ASN A 224 7.64 -19.60 1.04
N VAL A 225 8.57 -20.35 0.45
CA VAL A 225 9.69 -20.97 1.19
C VAL A 225 10.87 -20.06 1.40
N ASP A 226 11.11 -19.12 0.48
CA ASP A 226 12.20 -18.16 0.57
C ASP A 226 11.71 -16.78 1.08
N GLY A 227 12.62 -16.07 1.75
CA GLY A 227 12.37 -14.71 2.23
C GLY A 227 11.63 -14.60 3.56
N ASP A 228 11.14 -13.39 3.84
CA ASP A 228 10.31 -13.12 5.03
C ASP A 228 8.89 -13.65 4.78
N PRO A 229 8.32 -14.52 5.66
CA PRO A 229 6.95 -15.01 5.51
C PRO A 229 5.86 -13.93 5.44
N GLU A 230 6.08 -12.76 6.03
CA GLU A 230 5.17 -11.61 5.98
C GLU A 230 5.13 -11.00 4.58
N LEU A 231 6.30 -10.90 3.93
CA LEU A 231 6.44 -10.30 2.59
C LEU A 231 6.22 -11.30 1.44
N ASN A 232 6.14 -12.59 1.74
CA ASN A 232 6.00 -13.67 0.77
C ASN A 232 4.80 -14.58 1.09
N GLU A 233 3.71 -13.98 1.57
CA GLU A 233 2.47 -14.70 1.82
C GLU A 233 1.86 -15.26 0.53
N ILE A 234 1.28 -16.46 0.60
CA ILE A 234 0.59 -17.03 -0.59
C ILE A 234 -0.79 -16.40 -0.73
N LEU A 235 -1.55 -16.34 0.36
CA LEU A 235 -2.88 -15.75 0.43
C LEU A 235 -2.79 -14.42 1.15
N SER A 236 -3.08 -13.33 0.44
CA SER A 236 -3.19 -12.03 1.09
C SER A 236 -4.42 -11.92 1.99
N ALA A 237 -4.49 -10.83 2.77
CA ALA A 237 -5.69 -10.51 3.55
C ALA A 237 -6.96 -10.50 2.69
N ASN A 238 -6.89 -9.95 1.46
CA ASN A 238 -8.00 -9.97 0.52
C ASN A 238 -8.28 -11.39 -0.01
N ASP A 239 -7.26 -12.18 -0.33
CA ASP A 239 -7.45 -13.55 -0.79
C ASP A 239 -8.12 -14.44 0.28
N LEU A 240 -7.77 -14.26 1.55
CA LEU A 240 -8.41 -14.97 2.67
C LEU A 240 -9.90 -14.64 2.81
N GLU A 241 -10.25 -13.36 2.68
CA GLU A 241 -11.65 -12.92 2.72
C GLU A 241 -12.43 -13.44 1.49
N ARG A 242 -11.85 -13.30 0.29
CA ARG A 242 -12.47 -13.73 -0.96
C ARG A 242 -12.62 -15.25 -1.03
N SER A 243 -11.60 -16.01 -0.65
CA SER A 243 -11.64 -17.48 -0.60
C SER A 243 -12.72 -17.97 0.36
N SER A 244 -12.87 -17.34 1.53
CA SER A 244 -13.93 -17.63 2.49
C SER A 244 -15.32 -17.39 1.91
N ARG A 245 -15.53 -16.20 1.29
CA ARG A 245 -16.79 -15.87 0.62
C ARG A 245 -17.10 -16.79 -0.56
N ALA A 246 -16.08 -17.20 -1.32
CA ALA A 246 -16.24 -18.13 -2.43
C ALA A 246 -16.67 -19.51 -1.92
N MET A 247 -16.03 -20.02 -0.88
CA MET A 247 -16.38 -21.30 -0.24
C MET A 247 -17.81 -21.34 0.30
N ASP A 248 -18.30 -20.22 0.86
CA ASP A 248 -19.68 -20.11 1.35
C ASP A 248 -20.72 -20.06 0.23
N ARG A 249 -20.34 -19.65 -0.98
CA ARG A 249 -21.22 -19.57 -2.16
C ARG A 249 -21.29 -20.88 -2.96
N LEU A 250 -20.41 -21.85 -2.68
CA LEU A 250 -20.38 -23.11 -3.41
C LEU A 250 -21.66 -23.92 -3.20
N SER A 251 -22.08 -24.64 -4.23
CA SER A 251 -23.10 -25.68 -4.09
C SER A 251 -22.59 -26.78 -3.16
N ALA A 252 -23.47 -27.57 -2.54
CA ALA A 252 -23.04 -28.68 -1.69
C ALA A 252 -22.15 -29.70 -2.43
N ALA A 253 -22.37 -29.89 -3.73
CA ALA A 253 -21.58 -30.79 -4.56
C ALA A 253 -20.18 -30.24 -4.85
N ASP A 254 -20.10 -28.98 -5.26
CA ASP A 254 -18.82 -28.30 -5.51
C ASP A 254 -18.04 -28.12 -4.23
N ARG A 255 -18.75 -27.88 -3.13
CA ARG A 255 -18.13 -27.79 -1.82
C ARG A 255 -17.46 -29.09 -1.42
N ALA A 256 -18.16 -30.22 -1.55
CA ALA A 256 -17.60 -31.53 -1.27
C ALA A 256 -16.44 -31.92 -2.23
N ARG A 257 -16.39 -31.33 -3.43
CA ARG A 257 -15.24 -31.47 -4.33
C ARG A 257 -14.06 -30.64 -3.87
N MET A 258 -14.29 -29.38 -3.53
CA MET A 258 -13.25 -28.49 -3.01
C MET A 258 -12.65 -29.02 -1.70
N ASP A 259 -13.48 -29.49 -0.76
CA ASP A 259 -13.01 -30.11 0.49
C ASP A 259 -12.13 -31.34 0.22
N ARG A 260 -12.43 -32.12 -0.83
CA ARG A 260 -11.60 -33.27 -1.24
C ARG A 260 -10.28 -32.86 -1.86
N LEU A 261 -10.26 -31.79 -2.67
CA LEU A 261 -9.01 -31.24 -3.21
C LEU A 261 -8.11 -30.76 -2.07
N LEU A 262 -8.67 -29.98 -1.14
CA LEU A 262 -7.94 -29.45 0.01
C LEU A 262 -7.43 -30.55 0.95
N ALA A 263 -8.20 -31.61 1.16
CA ALA A 263 -7.78 -32.77 1.95
C ALA A 263 -6.75 -33.66 1.21
N GLY A 264 -6.73 -33.59 -0.12
CA GLY A 264 -5.81 -34.35 -0.97
C GLY A 264 -4.49 -33.61 -1.29
N ALA A 265 -4.37 -32.32 -0.93
CA ALA A 265 -3.17 -31.55 -1.17
C ALA A 265 -1.94 -32.15 -0.45
N SER A 266 -0.80 -32.20 -1.12
CA SER A 266 0.42 -32.85 -0.60
C SER A 266 1.17 -31.96 0.39
N THR A 267 1.02 -30.65 0.28
CA THR A 267 1.66 -29.65 1.14
C THR A 267 0.67 -28.55 1.55
N PRO A 268 0.93 -27.83 2.65
CA PRO A 268 0.17 -26.63 3.01
C PRO A 268 0.17 -25.58 1.88
N GLN A 269 1.29 -25.38 1.20
CA GLN A 269 1.42 -24.45 0.08
C GLN A 269 0.51 -24.84 -1.10
N GLU A 270 0.45 -26.12 -1.46
CA GLU A 270 -0.47 -26.62 -2.48
C GLU A 270 -1.93 -26.29 -2.10
N LYS A 271 -2.30 -26.50 -0.83
CA LYS A 271 -3.62 -26.14 -0.30
C LYS A 271 -3.88 -24.62 -0.41
N ALA A 272 -2.91 -23.78 -0.08
CA ALA A 272 -3.03 -22.33 -0.16
C ALA A 272 -3.23 -21.84 -1.60
N TYR A 273 -2.48 -22.37 -2.58
CA TYR A 273 -2.66 -22.01 -3.98
C TYR A 273 -4.00 -22.48 -4.57
N LEU A 274 -4.52 -23.63 -4.13
CA LEU A 274 -5.89 -24.05 -4.47
C LEU A 274 -6.94 -23.05 -3.96
N MET A 275 -6.77 -22.55 -2.73
CA MET A 275 -7.64 -21.52 -2.17
C MET A 275 -7.46 -20.17 -2.87
N LYS A 276 -6.23 -19.82 -3.28
CA LYS A 276 -5.94 -18.59 -4.02
C LYS A 276 -6.63 -18.62 -5.38
N ALA A 277 -6.53 -19.73 -6.11
CA ALA A 277 -7.26 -19.91 -7.37
C ALA A 277 -8.78 -19.73 -7.19
N LEU A 278 -9.36 -20.26 -6.10
CA LEU A 278 -10.78 -20.02 -5.80
C LEU A 278 -11.06 -18.54 -5.47
N ALA A 279 -10.17 -17.85 -4.74
CA ALA A 279 -10.26 -16.42 -4.44
C ALA A 279 -10.19 -15.54 -5.70
N SER A 280 -9.35 -15.93 -6.67
CA SER A 280 -9.22 -15.27 -7.97
C SER A 280 -10.46 -15.46 -8.87
N GLY A 281 -11.49 -16.20 -8.41
CA GLY A 281 -12.79 -16.29 -9.08
C GLY A 281 -12.99 -17.52 -9.97
N TYR A 282 -12.07 -18.48 -9.93
CA TYR A 282 -12.19 -19.71 -10.72
C TYR A 282 -13.29 -20.64 -10.17
N SER A 283 -13.95 -21.36 -11.07
CA SER A 283 -14.88 -22.42 -10.70
C SER A 283 -14.16 -23.64 -10.11
N VAL A 284 -14.87 -24.47 -9.35
CA VAL A 284 -14.28 -25.70 -8.77
C VAL A 284 -13.76 -26.66 -9.84
N ASP A 285 -14.36 -26.68 -11.04
CA ASP A 285 -13.83 -27.45 -12.18
C ASP A 285 -12.43 -26.98 -12.59
N GLN A 286 -12.25 -25.66 -12.71
CA GLN A 286 -10.97 -25.06 -13.08
C GLN A 286 -9.94 -25.21 -11.96
N VAL A 287 -10.36 -25.09 -10.69
CA VAL A 287 -9.50 -25.31 -9.52
C VAL A 287 -9.06 -26.78 -9.44
N GLU A 288 -9.93 -27.75 -9.78
CA GLU A 288 -9.56 -29.17 -9.86
C GLU A 288 -8.54 -29.44 -10.98
N GLU A 289 -8.72 -28.81 -12.15
CA GLU A 289 -7.75 -28.92 -13.24
C GLU A 289 -6.38 -28.32 -12.86
N PHE A 290 -6.39 -27.13 -12.27
CA PHE A 290 -5.19 -26.48 -11.75
C PHE A 290 -4.51 -27.31 -10.67
N GLY A 291 -5.29 -27.83 -9.71
CA GLY A 291 -4.84 -28.75 -8.68
C GLY A 291 -4.12 -29.96 -9.25
N GLY A 292 -4.66 -30.56 -10.31
CA GLY A 292 -4.02 -31.67 -11.01
C GLY A 292 -2.64 -31.33 -11.62
N LYS A 293 -2.37 -30.06 -11.95
CA LYS A 293 -1.08 -29.60 -12.49
C LYS A 293 -0.04 -29.40 -11.39
N ILE A 294 -0.47 -28.90 -10.22
CA ILE A 294 0.41 -28.58 -9.09
C ILE A 294 0.54 -29.71 -8.06
N HIS A 295 -0.27 -30.77 -8.17
CA HIS A 295 -0.33 -31.82 -7.17
C HIS A 295 1.02 -32.52 -6.94
N GLY A 296 1.45 -32.55 -5.67
CA GLY A 296 2.68 -33.25 -5.26
C GLY A 296 3.97 -32.56 -5.69
N LYS A 297 3.89 -31.32 -6.20
CA LYS A 297 5.04 -30.46 -6.43
C LYS A 297 5.61 -29.99 -5.11
N ASP A 298 6.94 -29.85 -5.06
CA ASP A 298 7.58 -29.33 -3.86
C ASP A 298 7.33 -27.81 -3.73
N PRO A 299 7.41 -27.26 -2.51
CA PRO A 299 7.13 -25.85 -2.29
C PRO A 299 7.99 -24.85 -3.09
N ALA A 300 9.26 -25.17 -3.39
CA ALA A 300 10.11 -24.30 -4.19
C ALA A 300 9.65 -24.27 -5.66
N TRP A 301 9.23 -25.42 -6.20
CA TRP A 301 8.59 -25.45 -7.51
C TRP A 301 7.30 -24.62 -7.54
N LEU A 302 6.49 -24.68 -6.48
CA LEU A 302 5.25 -23.90 -6.40
C LEU A 302 5.55 -22.40 -6.42
N GLU A 303 6.50 -21.94 -5.60
CA GLU A 303 6.96 -20.54 -5.57
C GLU A 303 7.45 -20.09 -6.96
N ASP A 304 8.41 -20.81 -7.56
CA ASP A 304 8.98 -20.51 -8.87
C ASP A 304 7.92 -20.33 -9.97
N HIS A 305 6.84 -21.12 -9.93
CA HIS A 305 5.86 -21.16 -11.01
C HIS A 305 4.63 -20.28 -10.78
N LEU A 306 4.35 -19.91 -9.52
CA LEU A 306 3.08 -19.31 -9.13
C LEU A 306 3.24 -17.94 -8.45
N THR A 307 4.47 -17.51 -8.19
CA THR A 307 4.78 -16.23 -7.56
C THR A 307 5.82 -15.48 -8.38
N PRO A 308 5.42 -14.53 -9.25
CA PRO A 308 6.34 -13.83 -10.15
C PRO A 308 7.21 -12.80 -9.43
N VAL A 309 6.78 -12.35 -8.25
CA VAL A 309 7.48 -11.37 -7.42
C VAL A 309 7.69 -11.98 -6.04
N THR A 310 8.95 -12.14 -5.65
CA THR A 310 9.36 -12.50 -4.30
C THR A 310 10.17 -11.37 -3.71
N THR A 311 10.09 -11.22 -2.39
CA THR A 311 10.74 -10.12 -1.68
C THR A 311 11.73 -10.66 -0.68
N THR A 312 12.98 -10.24 -0.79
CA THR A 312 13.97 -10.40 0.26
C THR A 312 14.14 -9.07 0.99
N LEU A 313 14.42 -9.11 2.29
CA LEU A 313 14.53 -7.88 3.11
C LEU A 313 15.81 -7.07 2.81
N ASP A 314 16.62 -7.49 1.83
CA ASP A 314 17.78 -6.73 1.41
C ASP A 314 17.29 -5.43 0.75
N SER A 315 17.67 -4.29 1.32
CA SER A 315 17.11 -2.96 1.01
C SER A 315 17.53 -2.38 -0.35
N GLY A 316 17.69 -3.23 -1.36
CA GLY A 316 18.17 -2.87 -2.69
C GLY A 316 17.15 -3.16 -3.78
N THR A 317 17.64 -3.12 -5.01
CA THR A 317 16.93 -3.55 -6.20
C THR A 317 17.07 -5.05 -6.36
N GLU A 318 15.96 -5.76 -6.48
CA GLU A 318 15.92 -7.22 -6.63
C GLU A 318 15.51 -7.57 -8.05
N VAL A 319 16.10 -8.62 -8.61
CA VAL A 319 15.72 -9.13 -9.93
C VAL A 319 14.61 -10.15 -9.77
N GLN A 320 13.54 -9.97 -10.55
CA GLN A 320 12.41 -10.89 -10.61
C GLN A 320 12.53 -11.72 -11.88
N ASP A 321 12.83 -13.01 -11.73
CA ASP A 321 13.06 -13.90 -12.87
C ASP A 321 12.47 -15.31 -12.67
N PHE A 322 12.12 -15.93 -13.79
CA PHE A 322 11.80 -17.34 -13.87
C PHE A 322 12.94 -18.06 -14.58
N LYS A 323 13.68 -18.89 -13.84
CA LYS A 323 14.80 -19.70 -14.35
C LYS A 323 15.82 -18.89 -15.17
N GLY A 324 16.18 -17.70 -14.68
CA GLY A 324 17.16 -16.80 -15.29
C GLY A 324 16.60 -15.96 -16.45
N ARG A 325 15.27 -15.92 -16.64
CA ARG A 325 14.60 -15.00 -17.56
C ARG A 325 13.72 -14.05 -16.77
N LYS A 326 14.05 -12.76 -16.84
CA LYS A 326 13.33 -11.73 -16.11
C LYS A 326 11.86 -11.67 -16.50
N TRP A 327 11.02 -11.30 -15.56
CA TRP A 327 9.71 -10.72 -15.81
C TRP A 327 9.90 -9.27 -16.32
N ASP A 328 10.42 -9.09 -17.54
CA ASP A 328 10.61 -7.76 -18.10
C ASP A 328 9.78 -7.55 -19.38
N GLN A 329 9.64 -6.27 -19.75
CA GLN A 329 8.92 -5.82 -20.93
C GLN A 329 9.71 -6.05 -22.22
N ASP A 330 8.99 -6.28 -23.30
CA ASP A 330 9.52 -6.21 -24.66
C ASP A 330 9.10 -4.89 -25.34
N GLY A 331 10.09 -4.12 -25.81
CA GLY A 331 9.83 -2.82 -26.43
C GLY A 331 9.20 -1.80 -25.46
N ALA A 332 8.36 -0.90 -25.98
CA ALA A 332 7.67 0.11 -25.18
C ALA A 332 6.32 -0.41 -24.64
N THR A 333 6.35 -1.52 -23.89
CA THR A 333 5.17 -2.19 -23.31
C THR A 333 5.14 -2.12 -21.78
N CYS A 334 5.68 -1.05 -21.18
CA CYS A 334 5.77 -0.89 -19.72
C CYS A 334 4.42 -1.05 -19.01
N VAL A 335 3.35 -0.46 -19.55
CA VAL A 335 1.98 -0.58 -19.02
C VAL A 335 1.44 -2.02 -19.15
N PRO A 336 1.36 -2.64 -20.34
CA PRO A 336 1.00 -4.06 -20.47
C PRO A 336 1.79 -5.00 -19.56
N SER A 337 3.12 -4.85 -19.52
CA SER A 337 4.02 -5.72 -18.75
C SER A 337 3.80 -5.62 -17.24
N SER A 338 3.55 -4.41 -16.76
CA SER A 338 3.14 -4.14 -15.38
C SER A 338 1.84 -4.86 -15.06
N THR A 339 0.82 -4.74 -15.93
CA THR A 339 -0.48 -5.39 -15.75
C THR A 339 -0.40 -6.91 -15.79
N VAL A 340 0.37 -7.50 -16.72
CA VAL A 340 0.60 -8.96 -16.78
C VAL A 340 1.19 -9.46 -15.46
N THR A 341 2.20 -8.75 -14.94
CA THR A 341 2.89 -9.17 -13.71
C THR A 341 1.97 -9.03 -12.50
N ALA A 342 1.25 -7.91 -12.38
CA ALA A 342 0.28 -7.70 -11.31
C ALA A 342 -0.83 -8.76 -11.33
N ARG A 343 -1.35 -9.13 -12.51
CA ARG A 343 -2.30 -10.23 -12.64
C ARG A 343 -1.71 -11.55 -12.17
N ALA A 344 -0.48 -11.87 -12.59
CA ALA A 344 0.20 -13.08 -12.19
C ALA A 344 0.47 -13.16 -10.66
N MET A 345 0.59 -12.04 -9.95
CA MET A 345 0.71 -12.01 -8.49
C MET A 345 -0.59 -12.45 -7.78
N VAL A 346 -1.75 -12.09 -8.34
CA VAL A 346 -3.07 -12.34 -7.73
C VAL A 346 -3.82 -13.53 -8.33
N ASP A 347 -3.31 -14.10 -9.43
CA ASP A 347 -3.90 -15.23 -10.14
C ASP A 347 -2.85 -16.33 -10.40
N PRO A 348 -2.82 -17.38 -9.56
CA PRO A 348 -1.84 -18.46 -9.71
C PRO A 348 -2.12 -19.36 -10.92
N VAL A 349 -3.35 -19.40 -11.43
CA VAL A 349 -3.70 -20.19 -12.62
C VAL A 349 -3.12 -19.51 -13.86
N TYR A 350 -3.24 -18.18 -13.93
CA TYR A 350 -2.64 -17.36 -14.97
C TYR A 350 -1.11 -17.39 -14.92
N CYS A 351 -0.52 -17.23 -13.72
CA CYS A 351 0.93 -17.33 -13.54
C CYS A 351 1.48 -18.68 -14.05
N LEU A 352 0.83 -19.79 -13.69
CA LEU A 352 1.22 -21.12 -14.19
C LEU A 352 1.09 -21.24 -15.72
N GLY A 353 0.11 -20.56 -16.31
CA GLY A 353 -0.04 -20.50 -17.77
C GLY A 353 1.17 -19.88 -18.46
N LEU A 354 1.79 -18.87 -17.84
CA LEU A 354 3.01 -18.22 -18.33
C LEU A 354 4.25 -19.07 -18.04
N THR A 355 4.44 -19.55 -16.82
CA THR A 355 5.67 -20.24 -16.39
C THR A 355 5.73 -21.69 -16.89
N GLY A 356 4.62 -22.41 -16.87
CA GLY A 356 4.52 -23.85 -17.23
C GLY A 356 3.66 -24.16 -18.46
N GLY A 357 3.10 -23.15 -19.12
CA GLY A 357 2.25 -23.32 -20.29
C GLY A 357 0.88 -23.96 -19.98
N PRO A 358 0.03 -24.22 -21.01
CA PRO A 358 -1.32 -24.77 -20.81
C PRO A 358 -1.36 -26.09 -20.03
N SER A 359 -0.29 -26.89 -20.14
CA SER A 359 -0.16 -28.18 -19.45
C SER A 359 0.43 -28.09 -18.03
N GLY A 360 1.03 -26.95 -17.65
CA GLY A 360 1.75 -26.78 -16.38
C GLY A 360 3.05 -27.59 -16.28
N LYS A 361 3.68 -27.89 -17.42
CA LYS A 361 4.88 -28.76 -17.53
C LYS A 361 5.95 -28.24 -18.48
N ASP A 362 5.66 -27.16 -19.21
CA ASP A 362 6.58 -26.55 -20.16
C ASP A 362 7.35 -25.41 -19.49
N ASP A 363 8.29 -25.82 -18.64
CA ASP A 363 9.07 -24.90 -17.82
C ASP A 363 10.33 -24.41 -18.55
N ASP A 364 10.34 -24.42 -19.89
CA ASP A 364 11.45 -23.91 -20.69
C ASP A 364 11.49 -22.36 -20.61
N PRO A 365 12.61 -21.76 -20.18
CA PRO A 365 12.69 -20.32 -20.01
C PRO A 365 12.51 -19.53 -21.31
N ALA A 366 12.82 -20.10 -22.48
CA ALA A 366 12.57 -19.45 -23.77
C ALA A 366 11.08 -19.46 -24.12
N HIS A 367 10.37 -20.57 -23.84
CA HIS A 367 8.92 -20.62 -24.05
C HIS A 367 8.17 -19.74 -23.04
N PHE A 368 8.63 -19.66 -21.78
CA PHE A 368 8.12 -18.67 -20.83
C PHE A 368 8.23 -17.26 -21.41
N ARG A 369 9.38 -16.91 -22.00
CA ARG A 369 9.54 -15.60 -22.62
C ARG A 369 8.62 -15.36 -23.79
N GLU A 370 8.49 -16.32 -24.70
CA GLU A 370 7.54 -16.21 -25.81
C GLU A 370 6.12 -15.96 -25.32
N ARG A 371 5.66 -16.70 -24.30
CA ARG A 371 4.33 -16.50 -23.69
C ARG A 371 4.19 -15.15 -23.01
N LEU A 372 5.23 -14.69 -22.30
CA LEU A 372 5.24 -13.39 -21.66
C LEU A 372 5.14 -12.27 -22.71
N THR A 373 5.93 -12.33 -23.78
CA THR A 373 5.88 -11.39 -24.90
C THR A 373 4.50 -11.39 -25.58
N ASP A 374 3.97 -12.56 -25.91
CA ASP A 374 2.66 -12.69 -26.56
C ASP A 374 1.55 -12.07 -25.73
N GLU A 375 1.62 -12.24 -24.41
CA GLU A 375 0.63 -11.72 -23.48
C GLU A 375 0.76 -10.21 -23.28
N GLN A 376 1.98 -9.67 -23.24
CA GLN A 376 2.24 -8.22 -23.26
C GLN A 376 1.67 -7.59 -24.54
N MET A 377 1.87 -8.22 -25.70
CA MET A 377 1.35 -7.73 -26.97
C MET A 377 -0.17 -7.85 -27.06
N ARG A 378 -0.77 -8.92 -26.52
CA ARG A 378 -2.24 -9.04 -26.42
C ARG A 378 -2.82 -7.87 -25.62
N LEU A 379 -2.28 -7.58 -24.44
CA LEU A 379 -2.75 -6.46 -23.63
C LEU A 379 -2.45 -5.11 -24.29
N HIS A 380 -1.32 -4.98 -24.98
CA HIS A 380 -1.03 -3.79 -25.78
C HIS A 380 -2.11 -3.55 -26.84
N GLU A 381 -2.52 -4.57 -27.58
CA GLU A 381 -3.60 -4.47 -28.57
C GLU A 381 -4.97 -4.20 -27.94
N GLU A 382 -5.28 -4.83 -26.82
CA GLU A 382 -6.57 -4.67 -26.15
C GLU A 382 -6.76 -3.29 -25.51
N GLY A 383 -5.69 -2.67 -25.01
CA GLY A 383 -5.71 -1.30 -24.51
C GLY A 383 -5.44 -0.25 -25.59
N ASP A 384 -5.69 -0.56 -26.87
CA ASP A 384 -5.49 0.34 -28.02
C ASP A 384 -4.08 0.99 -28.06
N GLY A 385 -3.06 0.20 -27.72
CA GLY A 385 -1.66 0.61 -27.69
C GLY A 385 -1.14 1.16 -29.02
N SER A 386 -0.24 2.14 -28.93
CA SER A 386 0.33 2.81 -30.10
C SER A 386 1.51 2.06 -30.69
N TYR A 387 1.68 2.16 -32.01
CA TYR A 387 2.84 1.63 -32.73
C TYR A 387 3.65 2.75 -33.35
N THR A 388 4.96 2.55 -33.50
CA THR A 388 5.92 3.53 -34.05
C THR A 388 5.51 4.15 -35.40
N HIS A 389 4.71 3.42 -36.19
CA HIS A 389 4.12 3.86 -37.45
C HIS A 389 3.04 2.84 -37.86
N PHE A 390 2.07 3.25 -38.69
CA PHE A 390 0.83 2.51 -39.00
C PHE A 390 1.00 1.08 -39.57
N TRP A 391 2.21 0.67 -39.99
CA TRP A 391 2.50 -0.66 -40.55
C TRP A 391 3.59 -1.41 -39.78
N SER A 392 3.84 -1.05 -38.53
CA SER A 392 4.87 -1.66 -37.69
C SER A 392 4.26 -2.41 -36.54
N ASP A 393 4.89 -3.53 -36.22
CA ASP A 393 4.57 -4.35 -35.06
C ASP A 393 5.43 -3.95 -33.84
N THR A 394 6.13 -2.80 -33.90
CA THR A 394 6.94 -2.28 -32.79
C THR A 394 6.10 -1.34 -31.91
N PRO A 395 5.79 -1.75 -30.66
CA PRO A 395 4.99 -0.96 -29.72
C PRO A 395 5.69 0.35 -29.35
N ALA A 396 4.91 1.39 -29.12
CA ALA A 396 5.33 2.77 -28.86
C ALA A 396 4.64 3.39 -27.62
N GLY A 397 4.11 2.56 -26.72
CA GLY A 397 3.44 2.99 -25.49
C GLY A 397 1.91 2.88 -25.54
N MET A 398 1.29 3.15 -24.40
CA MET A 398 -0.16 3.08 -24.16
C MET A 398 -0.58 4.34 -23.40
N ASP A 399 -1.76 4.86 -23.69
CA ASP A 399 -2.31 6.00 -22.97
C ASP A 399 -3.05 5.58 -21.68
N SER A 400 -3.60 6.55 -20.96
CA SER A 400 -4.30 6.26 -19.71
C SER A 400 -5.61 5.54 -19.86
N ASP A 401 -6.33 5.76 -20.96
CA ASP A 401 -7.63 5.15 -21.17
C ASP A 401 -7.41 3.65 -21.43
N GLY A 402 -6.41 3.31 -22.25
CA GLY A 402 -5.94 1.94 -22.43
C GLY A 402 -5.46 1.30 -21.13
N GLN A 403 -4.71 2.03 -20.30
CA GLN A 403 -4.26 1.52 -19.00
C GLN A 403 -5.40 1.24 -18.02
N VAL A 404 -6.39 2.14 -17.92
CA VAL A 404 -7.60 1.91 -17.12
C VAL A 404 -8.30 0.66 -17.64
N GLU A 405 -8.55 0.57 -18.95
CA GLU A 405 -9.25 -0.56 -19.56
C GLU A 405 -8.59 -1.90 -19.24
N ILE A 406 -7.28 -2.03 -19.45
CA ILE A 406 -6.60 -3.31 -19.19
C ILE A 406 -6.47 -3.60 -17.69
N SER A 407 -6.26 -2.57 -16.84
CA SER A 407 -6.15 -2.78 -15.39
C SER A 407 -7.48 -3.25 -14.82
N ASP A 408 -8.58 -2.61 -15.20
CA ASP A 408 -9.92 -2.99 -14.76
C ASP A 408 -10.32 -4.37 -15.29
N LYS A 409 -10.02 -4.66 -16.55
CA LYS A 409 -10.34 -5.96 -17.15
C LYS A 409 -9.53 -7.11 -16.54
N GLU A 410 -8.24 -6.89 -16.28
CA GLU A 410 -7.30 -7.95 -15.93
C GLU A 410 -7.04 -8.08 -14.43
N LEU A 411 -7.30 -7.05 -13.61
CA LEU A 411 -7.06 -7.09 -12.16
C LEU A 411 -8.35 -7.14 -11.35
N SER A 412 -9.39 -6.38 -11.72
CA SER A 412 -10.63 -6.27 -10.94
C SER A 412 -11.36 -7.59 -10.71
N PRO A 413 -11.43 -8.55 -11.66
CA PRO A 413 -12.05 -9.85 -11.40
C PRO A 413 -11.35 -10.64 -10.29
N HIS A 414 -10.03 -10.50 -10.18
CA HIS A 414 -9.19 -11.29 -9.29
C HIS A 414 -8.97 -10.62 -7.93
N THR A 415 -8.88 -9.28 -7.90
CA THR A 415 -8.74 -8.47 -6.68
C THR A 415 -10.08 -8.08 -6.07
N GLY A 416 -11.10 -7.82 -6.88
CA GLY A 416 -12.39 -7.28 -6.45
C GLY A 416 -12.43 -5.76 -6.34
N ASP A 417 -11.35 -5.08 -6.70
CA ASP A 417 -11.26 -3.61 -6.75
C ASP A 417 -11.69 -3.07 -8.10
N ARG A 418 -11.60 -1.75 -8.25
CA ARG A 418 -11.65 -1.03 -9.52
C ARG A 418 -10.42 -0.14 -9.65
N TYR A 419 -10.09 0.24 -10.86
CA TYR A 419 -8.91 1.04 -11.17
C TYR A 419 -9.33 2.29 -11.93
N ASP A 420 -9.47 3.38 -11.20
CA ASP A 420 -9.70 4.71 -11.77
C ASP A 420 -8.41 5.53 -11.79
N ALA A 421 -8.23 6.34 -12.83
CA ALA A 421 -7.07 7.21 -12.97
C ALA A 421 -7.18 8.47 -12.11
N HIS A 422 -6.15 8.72 -11.29
CA HIS A 422 -6.03 9.92 -10.46
C HIS A 422 -4.78 10.70 -10.83
N ASP A 423 -4.96 11.91 -11.35
CA ASP A 423 -3.86 12.80 -11.72
C ASP A 423 -3.21 13.42 -10.48
N MET A 424 -1.89 13.41 -10.44
CA MET A 424 -1.08 13.96 -9.35
C MET A 424 -0.44 15.28 -9.81
N HIS A 425 -0.93 16.41 -9.30
CA HIS A 425 -0.44 17.74 -9.66
C HIS A 425 0.63 18.29 -8.70
N GLY A 426 1.06 17.48 -7.73
CA GLY A 426 2.17 17.82 -6.85
C GLY A 426 2.26 16.95 -5.61
N ALA A 427 3.11 17.36 -4.69
CA ALA A 427 3.40 16.60 -3.48
C ALA A 427 2.18 16.42 -2.55
N ASP A 428 1.24 17.36 -2.55
CA ASP A 428 0.03 17.24 -1.70
C ASP A 428 -0.93 16.17 -2.23
N ASP A 429 -1.16 16.10 -3.54
CA ASP A 429 -2.00 15.05 -4.14
C ASP A 429 -1.39 13.65 -3.89
N ARG A 430 -0.06 13.55 -4.04
CA ARG A 430 0.67 12.30 -3.75
C ARG A 430 0.61 11.92 -2.27
N ARG A 431 0.67 12.90 -1.36
CA ARG A 431 0.42 12.65 0.07
C ARG A 431 -0.99 12.12 0.26
N ASP A 432 -1.99 12.79 -0.31
CA ASP A 432 -3.40 12.46 -0.12
C ASP A 432 -3.76 11.03 -0.52
N VAL A 433 -3.17 10.50 -1.60
CA VAL A 433 -3.44 9.14 -2.08
C VAL A 433 -2.66 8.04 -1.34
N LEU A 434 -1.60 8.36 -0.59
CA LEU A 434 -0.76 7.35 0.09
C LEU A 434 -1.57 6.39 0.99
N PRO A 435 -2.49 6.84 1.86
CA PRO A 435 -3.25 5.92 2.72
C PRO A 435 -4.07 4.89 1.93
N ASP A 436 -4.54 5.25 0.74
CA ASP A 436 -5.28 4.34 -0.14
C ASP A 436 -4.35 3.32 -0.79
N ILE A 437 -3.18 3.78 -1.27
CA ILE A 437 -2.12 2.93 -1.81
C ILE A 437 -1.69 1.90 -0.75
N GLU A 438 -1.32 2.38 0.43
CA GLU A 438 -0.87 1.58 1.57
C GLU A 438 -1.90 0.53 1.95
N ARG A 439 -3.18 0.92 2.06
CA ARG A 439 -4.29 0.00 2.33
C ARG A 439 -4.41 -1.06 1.24
N SER A 440 -4.35 -0.67 -0.03
CA SER A 440 -4.51 -1.57 -1.16
C SER A 440 -3.38 -2.61 -1.21
N VAL A 441 -2.13 -2.18 -1.10
CA VAL A 441 -0.98 -3.11 -1.11
C VAL A 441 -0.90 -3.95 0.15
N ALA A 442 -1.31 -3.46 1.32
CA ALA A 442 -1.47 -4.27 2.54
C ALA A 442 -2.44 -5.44 2.34
N GLU A 443 -3.47 -5.22 1.52
CA GLU A 443 -4.46 -6.23 1.18
C GLU A 443 -4.02 -7.15 0.02
N GLY A 444 -2.78 -6.99 -0.46
CA GLY A 444 -2.23 -7.75 -1.59
C GLY A 444 -2.83 -7.36 -2.93
N LYS A 445 -3.21 -6.09 -3.08
CA LYS A 445 -3.76 -5.55 -4.33
C LYS A 445 -2.72 -4.60 -4.95
N PRO A 446 -2.08 -4.97 -6.06
CA PRO A 446 -1.10 -4.11 -6.72
C PRO A 446 -1.73 -2.81 -7.21
N VAL A 447 -1.01 -1.70 -7.08
CA VAL A 447 -1.48 -0.36 -7.49
C VAL A 447 -0.67 0.10 -8.71
N PRO A 448 -1.28 0.21 -9.90
CA PRO A 448 -0.60 0.79 -11.06
C PRO A 448 -0.30 2.28 -10.83
N ILE A 449 0.87 2.70 -11.29
CA ILE A 449 1.32 4.09 -11.27
C ILE A 449 2.00 4.45 -12.59
N ASN A 450 1.92 5.72 -12.97
CA ASN A 450 2.74 6.27 -14.04
C ASN A 450 3.69 7.32 -13.49
N ILE A 451 4.89 7.29 -14.06
CA ILE A 451 5.89 8.33 -13.90
C ILE A 451 6.14 9.00 -15.26
N GLU A 452 6.51 10.26 -15.21
CA GLU A 452 6.90 11.04 -16.37
C GLU A 452 8.19 11.80 -16.12
N GLY A 453 8.77 12.30 -17.21
CA GLY A 453 9.87 13.23 -17.18
C GLY A 453 10.35 13.55 -18.59
N HIS A 454 11.65 13.72 -18.76
CA HIS A 454 12.22 14.21 -20.01
C HIS A 454 13.46 13.44 -20.45
N ASP A 455 13.54 13.11 -21.74
CA ASP A 455 14.71 12.51 -22.39
C ASP A 455 15.10 13.37 -23.59
N ASP A 456 16.32 13.92 -23.59
CA ASP A 456 16.81 14.89 -24.59
C ASP A 456 15.86 16.08 -24.89
N GLY A 457 15.01 16.44 -23.91
CA GLY A 457 14.03 17.53 -23.99
C GLY A 457 12.64 17.12 -24.48
N ASP A 458 12.47 15.88 -24.91
CA ASP A 458 11.17 15.29 -25.26
C ASP A 458 10.52 14.68 -24.01
N TRP A 459 9.19 14.72 -23.93
CA TRP A 459 8.44 14.11 -22.83
C TRP A 459 8.48 12.58 -22.95
N VAL A 460 8.71 11.90 -21.83
CA VAL A 460 8.67 10.44 -21.72
C VAL A 460 7.81 10.01 -20.53
N GLY A 461 7.12 8.88 -20.68
CA GLY A 461 6.31 8.27 -19.64
C GLY A 461 6.69 6.80 -19.42
N HIS A 462 6.48 6.30 -18.21
CA HIS A 462 6.75 4.91 -17.84
C HIS A 462 5.71 4.40 -16.83
N GLY A 463 5.17 3.21 -17.09
CA GLY A 463 4.21 2.54 -16.21
C GLY A 463 4.90 1.55 -15.28
N MET A 464 4.55 1.57 -14.00
CA MET A 464 5.07 0.69 -12.95
C MET A 464 3.94 0.25 -12.00
N MET A 465 4.27 -0.59 -11.01
CA MET A 465 3.32 -1.03 -9.98
C MET A 465 3.90 -0.83 -8.59
N ILE A 466 3.06 -0.43 -7.63
CA ILE A 466 3.35 -0.55 -6.20
C ILE A 466 2.78 -1.89 -5.75
N VAL A 467 3.62 -2.75 -5.18
CA VAL A 467 3.30 -4.17 -4.92
C VAL A 467 3.40 -4.55 -3.46
N GLY A 468 3.92 -3.68 -2.60
CA GLY A 468 4.07 -3.94 -1.18
C GLY A 468 4.40 -2.67 -0.40
N GLN A 469 4.38 -2.79 0.92
CA GLN A 469 4.79 -1.73 1.85
C GLN A 469 5.52 -2.33 3.06
N GLU A 470 6.47 -1.58 3.60
CA GLU A 470 7.15 -1.92 4.86
C GLU A 470 7.67 -0.64 5.53
N GLY A 471 7.20 -0.36 6.74
CA GLY A 471 7.54 0.88 7.43
C GLY A 471 7.15 2.11 6.62
N ASP A 472 8.09 3.02 6.38
CA ASP A 472 7.92 4.25 5.60
C ASP A 472 8.26 4.08 4.11
N ARG A 473 8.10 2.86 3.59
CA ARG A 473 8.55 2.49 2.23
C ARG A 473 7.51 1.73 1.46
N LEU A 474 7.52 1.98 0.15
CA LEU A 474 6.73 1.31 -0.87
C LEU A 474 7.66 0.43 -1.72
N GLN A 475 7.24 -0.80 -1.99
CA GLN A 475 7.93 -1.68 -2.93
C GLN A 475 7.40 -1.42 -4.33
N ILE A 476 8.26 -0.96 -5.22
CA ILE A 476 7.93 -0.64 -6.61
C ILE A 476 8.42 -1.77 -7.51
N TYR A 477 7.51 -2.40 -8.24
CA TYR A 477 7.85 -3.26 -9.37
C TYR A 477 7.98 -2.41 -10.64
N ASN A 478 9.18 -2.43 -11.21
CA ASN A 478 9.46 -1.86 -12.52
C ASN A 478 9.47 -2.99 -13.57
N PRO A 479 8.71 -2.85 -14.68
CA PRO A 479 8.66 -3.85 -15.75
C PRO A 479 9.99 -4.03 -16.52
N TRP A 480 11.11 -3.53 -16.00
CA TRP A 480 12.46 -3.99 -16.35
C TRP A 480 12.88 -5.27 -15.59
N GLY A 481 11.93 -5.89 -14.89
CA GLY A 481 12.07 -7.14 -14.14
C GLY A 481 12.75 -6.96 -12.81
N THR A 482 12.44 -5.87 -12.10
CA THR A 482 13.01 -5.59 -10.80
C THR A 482 12.00 -5.01 -9.81
N THR A 483 12.14 -5.34 -8.54
CA THR A 483 11.49 -4.62 -7.43
C THR A 483 12.50 -3.72 -6.72
N THR A 484 12.05 -2.60 -6.17
CA THR A 484 12.89 -1.69 -5.37
C THR A 484 12.07 -1.02 -4.29
N TRP A 485 12.63 -0.94 -3.08
CA TRP A 485 12.05 -0.17 -1.98
C TRP A 485 12.34 1.32 -2.13
N VAL A 486 11.29 2.15 -2.16
CA VAL A 486 11.36 3.61 -2.22
C VAL A 486 10.69 4.20 -0.99
N SER A 487 11.24 5.28 -0.44
CA SER A 487 10.61 5.94 0.71
C SER A 487 9.31 6.65 0.29
N GLU A 488 8.33 6.72 1.18
CA GLU A 488 7.13 7.55 1.00
C GLU A 488 7.49 9.01 0.71
N ASP A 489 8.55 9.51 1.35
CA ASP A 489 9.06 10.86 1.15
C ASP A 489 9.50 11.10 -0.30
N ASP A 490 10.15 10.11 -0.92
CA ASP A 490 10.59 10.20 -2.31
C ASP A 490 9.40 10.05 -3.27
N PHE A 491 8.46 9.15 -2.97
CA PHE A 491 7.18 9.07 -3.69
C PHE A 491 6.43 10.42 -3.66
N VAL A 492 6.33 11.05 -2.49
CA VAL A 492 5.68 12.36 -2.32
C VAL A 492 6.40 13.46 -3.09
N LYS A 493 7.74 13.46 -3.13
CA LYS A 493 8.51 14.38 -3.98
C LYS A 493 8.32 14.09 -5.48
N GLY A 494 7.92 12.87 -5.82
CA GLY A 494 7.78 12.39 -7.20
C GLY A 494 9.05 11.72 -7.73
N ASP A 495 10.05 11.54 -6.87
CA ASP A 495 11.35 10.98 -7.20
C ASP A 495 11.31 9.46 -7.06
N LEU A 496 11.08 8.76 -8.17
CA LEU A 496 11.20 7.30 -8.25
C LEU A 496 12.46 6.87 -9.01
N SER A 497 13.49 7.72 -9.07
CA SER A 497 14.76 7.42 -9.75
C SER A 497 15.41 6.14 -9.21
N ALA A 498 15.28 5.87 -7.90
CA ALA A 498 15.77 4.65 -7.27
C ALA A 498 15.13 3.37 -7.84
N ALA A 499 13.84 3.42 -8.22
CA ALA A 499 13.12 2.30 -8.83
C ALA A 499 13.12 2.35 -10.37
N SER A 500 13.64 3.40 -10.98
CA SER A 500 13.65 3.62 -12.42
C SER A 500 15.01 4.17 -12.88
N ASP A 501 15.05 5.35 -13.49
CA ASP A 501 16.27 6.07 -13.85
C ASP A 501 16.05 7.59 -13.75
N ASP A 502 17.12 8.36 -13.93
CA ASP A 502 17.15 9.81 -13.73
C ASP A 502 16.28 10.60 -14.73
N ARG A 503 15.66 9.96 -15.72
CA ARG A 503 14.76 10.63 -16.67
C ARG A 503 13.38 10.88 -16.10
N PHE A 504 12.98 10.15 -15.06
CA PHE A 504 11.64 10.19 -14.48
C PHE A 504 11.68 10.83 -13.09
N ASP A 505 11.21 12.06 -12.99
CA ASP A 505 11.25 12.89 -11.79
C ASP A 505 9.85 13.25 -11.26
N ASN A 506 8.80 12.67 -11.85
CA ASN A 506 7.43 12.97 -11.50
C ASN A 506 6.52 11.73 -11.53
N VAL A 507 6.03 11.29 -10.36
CA VAL A 507 4.81 10.45 -10.30
C VAL A 507 3.61 11.32 -10.66
N ASN A 508 3.06 11.13 -11.85
CA ASN A 508 1.99 11.97 -12.38
C ASN A 508 0.60 11.33 -12.28
N ARG A 509 0.51 10.00 -12.07
CA ARG A 509 -0.79 9.32 -12.00
C ARG A 509 -0.73 8.06 -11.15
N VAL A 510 -1.82 7.81 -10.42
CA VAL A 510 -2.07 6.58 -9.65
C VAL A 510 -3.39 5.99 -10.11
N TYR A 511 -3.49 4.66 -10.17
CA TYR A 511 -4.68 3.94 -10.60
C TYR A 511 -5.24 3.13 -9.43
N ILE A 512 -6.31 3.60 -8.81
CA ILE A 512 -6.88 2.98 -7.60
C ILE A 512 -8.35 3.40 -7.43
N ASP A 513 -9.17 2.58 -6.79
CA ASP A 513 -10.51 2.99 -6.34
C ASP A 513 -10.36 3.93 -5.12
N GLN A 514 -10.97 5.11 -5.18
CA GLN A 514 -11.02 6.03 -4.04
C GLN A 514 -12.46 6.08 -3.51
N ASP A 515 -12.68 5.48 -2.34
CA ASP A 515 -13.95 5.52 -1.59
C ASP A 515 -14.10 6.77 -0.71
#